data_AF-A0A1V6PIM4-F1
#
_entry.id   AF-A0A1V6PIM4-F1
#
_cell.length_a   1.000
_cell.length_b   1.000
_cell.length_c   1.000
_cell.angle_alpha   90.00
_cell.angle_beta   90.00
_cell.angle_gamma   90.00
#
_symmetry.space_group_name_H-M   'P 1'
#
loop_
_entity.id
_entity.type
_entity.pdbx_description
1 polymer ?
#
loop_
_entity_poly.entity_id
_entity_poly.type
_entity_poly.pdbx_seq_one_letter_code
_entity_poly.pdbx_strand_id
1 'polypeptide(L)'
;MSAQNGTIDISRLDAKMTELLDAFEAHPQMEPPAPHPTIFFLMDFIRNTHRVLKGVNAEAYAAGDKTAREQVEEVVGRNQFACMLLNDSSGELSLMTGSDPSNPVDFGADVKARARALTER
;
A
#
# COMPACT_ATOMS: atom_id res chain seq x y z
N MET A 1 0.15 -20.22 21.35
CA MET A 1 1.28 -20.13 20.41
C MET A 1 1.69 -18.68 20.35
N SER A 2 2.85 -18.32 20.90
CA SER A 2 3.32 -16.93 20.90
C SER A 2 3.92 -16.61 19.53
N ALA A 3 3.19 -15.84 18.73
CA ALA A 3 3.77 -15.26 17.52
C ALA A 3 4.90 -14.32 17.95
N GLN A 4 6.12 -14.63 17.55
CA GLN A 4 7.22 -13.67 17.60
C GLN A 4 6.89 -12.59 16.56
N ASN A 5 6.13 -11.57 16.97
CA ASN A 5 5.95 -10.35 16.18
C ASN A 5 7.29 -9.61 16.18
N GLY A 6 8.04 -9.72 15.08
CA GLY A 6 9.17 -8.82 14.84
C GLY A 6 8.66 -7.39 14.88
N THR A 7 9.26 -6.55 15.73
CA THR A 7 8.96 -5.12 15.79
C THR A 7 9.13 -4.52 14.40
N ILE A 8 8.09 -3.84 13.91
CA ILE A 8 8.15 -3.18 12.60
C ILE A 8 9.04 -1.95 12.72
N ASP A 9 10.04 -1.86 11.86
CA ASP A 9 10.81 -0.63 11.70
C ASP A 9 9.98 0.40 10.92
N ILE A 10 9.44 1.39 11.64
CA ILE A 10 8.60 2.45 11.08
C ILE A 10 9.33 3.24 10.01
N SER A 11 10.62 3.55 10.21
CA SER A 11 11.42 4.32 9.24
C SER A 11 11.68 3.53 7.96
N ARG A 12 11.94 2.22 8.07
CA ARG A 12 12.07 1.35 6.90
C ARG A 12 10.75 1.18 6.16
N LEU A 13 9.64 1.03 6.89
CA LEU A 13 8.32 0.93 6.29
C LEU A 13 7.96 2.22 5.53
N ASP A 14 8.28 3.37 6.13
CA ASP A 14 8.10 4.70 5.54
C ASP A 14 8.84 4.87 4.21
N ALA A 15 10.11 4.46 4.17
CA ALA A 15 10.91 4.49 2.95
C ALA A 15 10.31 3.61 1.84
N LYS A 16 9.94 2.37 2.17
CA LYS A 16 9.30 1.45 1.21
C LYS A 16 7.97 1.98 0.67
N MET A 17 7.16 2.62 1.53
CA MET A 17 5.88 3.21 1.11
C MET A 17 6.08 4.41 0.19
N THR A 18 7.11 5.22 0.47
CA THR A 18 7.51 6.35 -0.40
C THR A 18 7.93 5.83 -1.78
N GLU A 19 8.80 4.83 -1.81
CA GLU A 19 9.25 4.18 -3.05
C GLU A 19 8.08 3.60 -3.87
N LEU A 20 7.07 3.02 -3.21
CA LEU A 20 5.89 2.52 -3.91
C LEU A 20 5.08 3.66 -4.52
N LEU A 21 4.88 4.77 -3.79
CA LEU A 21 4.18 5.95 -4.30
C LEU A 21 4.90 6.55 -5.51
N ASP A 22 6.24 6.67 -5.46
CA ASP A 22 7.05 7.13 -6.58
C ASP A 22 6.85 6.25 -7.84
N ALA A 23 6.78 4.92 -7.66
CA ALA A 23 6.51 3.99 -8.76
C ALA A 23 5.10 4.15 -9.36
N PHE A 24 4.10 4.44 -8.53
CA PHE A 24 2.77 4.78 -9.03
C PHE A 24 2.78 6.10 -9.79
N GLU A 25 3.42 7.15 -9.26
CA GLU A 25 3.48 8.47 -9.90
C GLU A 25 4.23 8.43 -11.23
N ALA A 26 5.23 7.55 -11.37
CA ALA A 26 5.94 7.30 -12.63
C ALA A 26 5.19 6.39 -13.61
N HIS A 27 4.03 5.85 -13.26
CA HIS A 27 3.30 4.91 -14.11
C HIS A 27 2.77 5.60 -15.38
N PRO A 28 2.96 5.05 -16.60
CA PRO A 28 2.58 5.72 -17.84
C PRO A 28 1.10 6.11 -17.94
N GLN A 29 0.23 5.36 -17.27
CA GLN A 29 -1.21 5.63 -17.21
C GLN A 29 -1.63 6.62 -16.11
N MET A 30 -0.68 7.26 -15.41
CA MET A 30 -0.92 8.42 -14.56
C MET A 30 -0.83 9.75 -15.34
N GLU A 31 -0.32 9.70 -16.57
CA GLU A 31 -0.11 10.87 -17.44
C GLU A 31 -1.42 11.40 -18.05
N PRO A 32 -1.42 12.63 -18.62
CA PRO A 32 -2.60 13.24 -19.26
C PRO A 32 -3.25 12.39 -20.37
N PRO A 33 -4.55 12.60 -20.67
CA PRO A 33 -5.41 13.68 -20.19
C PRO A 33 -6.02 13.46 -18.80
N ALA A 34 -6.01 12.23 -18.28
CA ALA A 34 -6.44 11.91 -16.93
C ALA A 34 -5.80 10.58 -16.48
N PRO A 35 -5.44 10.45 -15.19
CA PRO A 35 -4.99 9.17 -14.63
C PRO A 35 -6.01 8.05 -14.82
N HIS A 36 -5.53 6.83 -15.04
CA HIS A 36 -6.38 5.65 -15.08
C HIS A 36 -7.08 5.46 -13.71
N PRO A 37 -8.42 5.30 -13.66
CA PRO A 37 -9.19 5.30 -12.41
C PRO A 37 -8.69 4.29 -11.37
N THR A 38 -8.43 3.05 -11.79
CA THR A 38 -7.93 1.99 -10.89
C THR A 38 -6.55 2.27 -10.32
N ILE A 39 -5.64 2.84 -11.12
CA ILE A 39 -4.28 3.17 -10.68
C ILE A 39 -4.33 4.33 -9.70
N PHE A 40 -5.10 5.36 -10.03
CA PHE A 40 -5.32 6.49 -9.15
C PHE A 40 -5.93 6.06 -7.82
N PHE A 41 -6.95 5.20 -7.85
CA PHE A 41 -7.57 4.65 -6.64
C PHE A 41 -6.57 3.97 -5.72
N LEU A 42 -5.74 3.05 -6.25
CA LEU A 42 -4.76 2.35 -5.43
C LEU A 42 -3.65 3.27 -4.92
N MET A 43 -3.16 4.18 -5.76
CA MET A 43 -2.17 5.18 -5.35
C MET A 43 -2.71 6.07 -4.22
N ASP A 44 -3.96 6.54 -4.31
CA ASP A 44 -4.57 7.33 -3.22
C ASP A 44 -4.82 6.49 -1.96
N PHE A 45 -5.23 5.23 -2.10
CA PHE A 45 -5.36 4.30 -0.97
C PHE A 45 -4.02 4.11 -0.23
N ILE A 46 -2.92 3.91 -0.96
CA ILE A 46 -1.57 3.77 -0.39
C ILE A 46 -1.12 5.09 0.23
N ARG A 47 -1.37 6.23 -0.43
CA ARG A 47 -1.04 7.56 0.08
C ARG A 47 -1.76 7.85 1.40
N ASN A 48 -3.05 7.50 1.51
CA ASN A 48 -3.81 7.61 2.75
C ASN A 48 -3.26 6.68 3.83
N THR A 49 -2.87 5.45 3.47
CA THR A 49 -2.23 4.51 4.40
C THR A 49 -0.88 5.06 4.89
N HIS A 50 -0.10 5.71 4.03
CA HIS A 50 1.17 6.34 4.38
C HIS A 50 0.98 7.51 5.34
N ARG A 51 -0.08 8.31 5.17
CA ARG A 51 -0.46 9.36 6.13
C ARG A 51 -0.75 8.80 7.52
N VAL A 52 -1.40 7.63 7.62
CA VAL A 52 -1.60 6.94 8.91
C VAL A 52 -0.26 6.57 9.53
N LEU A 53 0.68 6.00 8.76
CA LEU A 53 2.03 5.68 9.24
C LEU A 53 2.76 6.93 9.76
N LYS A 54 2.71 8.04 9.02
CA LYS A 54 3.32 9.32 9.42
C LYS A 54 2.72 9.90 10.71
N GLY A 55 1.48 9.51 11.05
CA GLY A 55 0.82 9.89 12.29
C GLY A 55 1.17 9.03 13.50
N VAL A 56 1.91 7.92 13.32
CA VAL A 56 2.32 7.05 14.42
C VAL A 56 3.38 7.74 15.26
N ASN A 57 3.18 7.76 16.59
CA ASN A 57 4.24 8.15 17.51
C ASN A 57 5.26 7.00 17.66
N ALA A 58 6.42 7.14 17.01
CA ALA A 58 7.46 6.11 16.99
C ALA A 58 8.05 5.81 18.38
N GLU A 59 8.16 6.82 19.26
CA GLU A 59 8.64 6.64 20.63
C GLU A 59 7.64 5.83 21.47
N ALA A 60 6.35 6.15 21.33
CA ALA A 60 5.28 5.41 21.99
C ALA A 60 5.21 3.95 21.49
N TYR A 61 5.37 3.74 20.17
CA TYR A 61 5.46 2.40 19.59
C TYR A 61 6.64 1.60 20.16
N ALA A 62 7.82 2.21 20.24
CA ALA A 62 9.02 1.61 20.83
C ALA A 62 8.85 1.28 22.32
N ALA A 63 8.11 2.12 23.05
CA ALA A 63 7.73 1.89 24.44
C ALA A 63 6.63 0.82 24.62
N GLY A 64 6.05 0.32 23.51
CA GLY A 64 5.03 -0.71 23.52
C GLY A 64 3.61 -0.22 23.80
N ASP A 65 3.35 1.07 23.55
CA ASP A 65 2.01 1.64 23.65
C ASP A 65 1.01 0.90 22.75
N LYS A 66 -0.18 0.64 23.29
CA LYS A 66 -1.21 -0.13 22.60
C LYS A 66 -1.75 0.61 21.37
N THR A 67 -2.01 1.92 21.50
CA THR A 67 -2.59 2.73 20.42
C THR A 67 -1.61 2.81 19.25
N ALA A 68 -0.34 3.08 19.53
CA ALA A 68 0.70 3.14 18.50
C ALA A 68 0.89 1.77 17.80
N ARG A 69 0.76 0.66 18.54
CA ARG A 69 0.78 -0.70 17.96
C ARG A 69 -0.40 -0.96 17.04
N GLU A 70 -1.63 -0.61 17.46
CA GLU A 70 -2.83 -0.78 16.65
C GLU A 70 -2.73 0.01 15.34
N GLN A 71 -2.19 1.24 15.38
CA GLN A 71 -1.96 2.03 14.17
C GLN A 71 -0.95 1.38 13.22
N VAL A 72 0.17 0.86 13.74
CA VAL A 72 1.16 0.14 12.92
C VAL A 72 0.55 -1.14 12.32
N GLU A 73 -0.22 -1.89 13.10
CA GLU A 73 -0.93 -3.08 12.63
C GLU A 73 -1.95 -2.74 11.54
N GLU A 74 -2.67 -1.62 11.65
CA GLU A 74 -3.55 -1.11 10.60
C GLU A 74 -2.77 -0.84 9.31
N VAL A 75 -1.63 -0.13 9.38
CA VAL A 75 -0.79 0.14 8.20
C VAL A 75 -0.32 -1.15 7.55
N VAL A 76 0.13 -2.13 8.33
CA VAL A 76 0.55 -3.44 7.82
C VAL A 76 -0.61 -4.15 7.12
N GLY A 77 -1.80 -4.19 7.74
CA GLY A 77 -2.99 -4.81 7.15
C GLY A 77 -3.40 -4.15 5.83
N ARG A 78 -3.35 -2.81 5.77
CA ARG A 78 -3.64 -2.05 4.55
C ARG A 78 -2.61 -2.29 3.45
N ASN A 79 -1.33 -2.44 3.78
CA ASN A 79 -0.30 -2.81 2.81
C ASN A 79 -0.49 -4.23 2.27
N GLN A 80 -0.88 -5.19 3.11
CA GLN A 80 -1.25 -6.53 2.67
C GLN A 80 -2.46 -6.51 1.74
N PHE A 81 -3.48 -5.71 2.07
CA PHE A 81 -4.66 -5.55 1.23
C PHE A 81 -4.34 -4.88 -0.10
N ALA A 82 -3.53 -3.82 -0.11
CA ALA A 82 -3.06 -3.19 -1.35
C ALA A 82 -2.31 -4.18 -2.25
N CYS A 83 -1.42 -5.00 -1.66
CA CYS A 83 -0.72 -6.05 -2.40
C CYS A 83 -1.70 -7.10 -2.97
N MET A 84 -2.76 -7.45 -2.24
CA MET A 84 -3.80 -8.34 -2.76
C MET A 84 -4.52 -7.72 -3.96
N LEU A 85 -4.97 -6.47 -3.84
CA LEU A 85 -5.66 -5.76 -4.92
C LEU A 85 -4.81 -5.60 -6.18
N LEU A 86 -3.51 -5.34 -6.02
CA LEU A 86 -2.57 -5.26 -7.15
C LEU A 86 -2.40 -6.58 -7.91
N ASN A 87 -2.77 -7.70 -7.29
CA ASN A 87 -2.75 -9.03 -7.88
C ASN A 87 -4.16 -9.55 -8.15
N ASP A 88 -5.20 -8.70 -8.08
CA ASP A 88 -6.56 -9.09 -8.45
C ASP A 88 -6.62 -9.48 -9.92
N SER A 89 -7.06 -10.71 -10.17
CA SER A 89 -7.32 -11.24 -11.51
C SER A 89 -8.81 -11.54 -11.73
N SER A 90 -9.67 -11.23 -10.75
CA SER A 90 -11.12 -11.47 -10.84
C SER A 90 -11.85 -10.40 -11.64
N GLY A 91 -11.29 -9.19 -11.71
CA GLY A 91 -11.92 -8.03 -12.32
C GLY A 91 -12.80 -7.23 -11.35
N GLU A 92 -12.95 -7.67 -10.10
CA GLU A 92 -13.70 -6.96 -9.06
C GLU A 92 -13.11 -5.56 -8.79
N LEU A 93 -11.78 -5.44 -8.74
CA LEU A 93 -11.13 -4.14 -8.55
C LEU A 93 -11.46 -3.18 -9.70
N SER A 94 -11.50 -3.69 -10.93
CA SER A 94 -11.85 -2.89 -12.11
C SER A 94 -13.29 -2.40 -12.01
N LEU A 95 -14.23 -3.27 -11.64
CA LEU A 95 -15.63 -2.88 -11.40
C LEU A 95 -15.78 -1.82 -10.30
N MET A 96 -15.12 -2.01 -9.16
CA MET A 96 -15.17 -1.08 -8.02
C MET A 96 -14.64 0.31 -8.37
N THR A 97 -13.73 0.39 -9.34
CA THR A 97 -13.08 1.63 -9.78
C THR A 97 -13.68 2.18 -11.08
N GLY A 98 -14.78 1.59 -11.57
CA GLY A 98 -15.48 2.02 -12.78
C GLY A 98 -14.74 1.73 -14.09
N SER A 99 -13.79 0.79 -14.06
CA SER A 99 -13.01 0.33 -15.22
C SER A 99 -13.58 -0.98 -15.80
N ASP A 100 -13.18 -1.33 -17.02
CA ASP A 100 -13.65 -2.52 -17.71
C ASP A 100 -13.03 -3.80 -17.11
N PRO A 101 -13.81 -4.71 -16.51
CA PRO A 101 -13.29 -5.96 -15.93
C PRO A 101 -12.76 -6.96 -16.96
N SER A 102 -13.15 -6.82 -18.25
CA SER A 102 -12.63 -7.67 -19.32
C SER A 102 -11.22 -7.29 -19.77
N ASN A 103 -10.76 -6.09 -19.38
CA ASN A 103 -9.44 -5.58 -19.65
C ASN A 103 -8.85 -4.92 -18.38
N PRO A 104 -8.51 -5.73 -17.35
CA PRO A 104 -7.97 -5.20 -16.11
C PRO A 104 -6.65 -4.48 -16.36
N VAL A 105 -6.41 -3.42 -15.59
CA VAL A 105 -5.20 -2.62 -15.71
C VAL A 105 -3.95 -3.44 -15.34
N ASP A 106 -2.87 -3.27 -16.10
CA ASP A 106 -1.56 -3.78 -15.70
C ASP A 106 -0.79 -2.69 -14.96
N PHE A 107 -0.55 -2.91 -13.66
CA PHE A 107 0.25 -2.03 -12.81
C PHE A 107 1.76 -2.10 -13.10
N GLY A 108 2.20 -3.09 -13.89
CA GLY A 108 3.60 -3.31 -14.19
C GLY A 108 4.39 -3.99 -13.06
N ALA A 109 5.59 -4.46 -13.41
CA ALA A 109 6.42 -5.24 -12.51
C ALA A 109 6.99 -4.43 -11.33
N ASP A 110 7.31 -3.15 -11.54
CA ASP A 110 7.92 -2.31 -10.49
C ASP A 110 6.96 -2.03 -9.33
N VAL A 111 5.73 -1.60 -9.65
CA VAL A 111 4.66 -1.39 -8.64
C VAL A 111 4.37 -2.69 -7.88
N LYS A 112 4.25 -3.81 -8.59
CA LYS A 112 3.99 -5.13 -7.96
C LYS A 112 5.14 -5.57 -7.05
N ALA A 113 6.40 -5.38 -7.47
CA ALA A 113 7.56 -5.74 -6.67
C ALA A 113 7.66 -4.91 -5.38
N ARG A 114 7.45 -3.59 -5.47
CA ARG A 114 7.48 -2.68 -4.32
C ARG A 114 6.33 -2.94 -3.34
N ALA A 115 5.13 -3.21 -3.85
CA ALA A 115 4.00 -3.58 -3.00
C ALA A 115 4.24 -4.91 -2.27
N ARG A 116 4.84 -5.90 -2.92
CA ARG A 116 5.24 -7.15 -2.27
C ARG A 116 6.25 -6.91 -1.15
N ALA A 117 7.23 -6.03 -1.37
CA ALA A 117 8.24 -5.68 -0.37
C ALA A 117 7.63 -5.06 0.91
N LEU A 118 6.44 -4.46 0.85
CA LEU A 118 5.71 -3.95 2.03
C LEU A 118 5.07 -5.06 2.88
N THR A 119 4.92 -6.27 2.34
CA THR A 119 4.32 -7.42 3.05
C THR A 119 5.35 -8.30 3.76
N GLU A 120 6.63 -8.11 3.43
CA GLU A 120 7.75 -8.84 4.00
C GLU A 120 8.16 -8.21 5.34
N ARG A 121 8.03 -8.99 6.43
CA ARG A 121 8.34 -8.60 7.82
C ARG A 121 9.84 -8.72 8.13
#